data_AF-A0A7S3FUZ6-F1
#
_entry.id   AF-A0A7S3FUZ6-F1
#
_cell.length_a   1.000
_cell.length_b   1.000
_cell.length_c   1.000
_cell.angle_alpha   90.00
_cell.angle_beta   90.00
_cell.angle_gamma   90.00
#
_symmetry.space_group_name_H-M   'P 1'
#
loop_
_entity.id
_entity.type
_entity.pdbx_description
1 polymer ?
#
loop_
_entity_poly.entity_id
_entity_poly.type
_entity_poly.pdbx_seq_one_letter_code
_entity_poly.pdbx_strand_id
1 'polypeptide(L)'
;AIKKAPEGFKVLQEGRARILYIEQKLAKDEQGFIKAQGCKKKQANETNETRGAVFYNPVQEFNRDISIATIREYAQVFKEEREAKKKTVDPEGISILESLAATGLRSVRYLKEIPDIKKLVANDLDPKAVELMNRNFEFNDINPAKFQTFTSDAVALTNQFRAQ
;
A
#
# COMPACT_ATOMS: atom_id res chain seq x y z
N ALA A 1 -20.25 -10.91 -2.65
CA ALA A 1 -20.56 -10.22 -3.92
C ALA A 1 -19.42 -9.26 -4.25
N ILE A 2 -19.07 -9.08 -5.52
CA ILE A 2 -18.00 -8.14 -5.94
C ILE A 2 -18.46 -6.71 -5.65
N LYS A 3 -17.80 -6.00 -4.72
CA LYS A 3 -18.09 -4.58 -4.43
C LYS A 3 -17.89 -3.74 -5.69
N LYS A 4 -18.87 -2.90 -6.04
CA LYS A 4 -18.79 -1.94 -7.16
C LYS A 4 -17.99 -0.72 -6.74
N ALA A 5 -17.35 -0.06 -7.71
CA ALA A 5 -16.66 1.21 -7.47
C ALA A 5 -17.67 2.28 -7.01
N PRO A 6 -17.37 3.05 -5.95
CA PRO A 6 -18.11 4.26 -5.65
C PRO A 6 -17.97 5.29 -6.77
N GLU A 7 -18.90 6.25 -6.85
CA GLU A 7 -18.85 7.32 -7.84
C GLU A 7 -17.52 8.09 -7.77
N GLY A 8 -16.94 8.39 -8.93
CA GLY A 8 -15.65 9.07 -9.04
C GLY A 8 -14.41 8.19 -8.86
N PHE A 9 -14.56 6.90 -8.56
CA PHE A 9 -13.45 5.96 -8.42
C PHE A 9 -13.39 4.96 -9.58
N LYS A 10 -12.16 4.65 -10.00
CA LYS A 10 -11.84 3.42 -10.74
C LYS A 10 -11.44 2.34 -9.76
N VAL A 11 -11.59 1.08 -10.17
CA VAL A 11 -11.09 -0.07 -9.41
C VAL A 11 -9.94 -0.68 -10.19
N LEU A 12 -8.78 -0.79 -9.55
CA LEU A 12 -7.64 -1.54 -10.04
C LEU A 12 -7.57 -2.85 -9.26
N GLN A 13 -7.30 -3.96 -9.96
CA GLN A 13 -7.14 -5.26 -9.34
C GLN A 13 -5.71 -5.75 -9.55
N GLU A 14 -5.09 -6.22 -8.47
CA GLU A 14 -3.78 -6.86 -8.51
C GLU A 14 -3.76 -7.98 -7.47
N GLY A 15 -3.45 -9.21 -7.90
CA GLY A 15 -3.57 -10.39 -7.06
C GLY A 15 -4.98 -10.50 -6.46
N ARG A 16 -5.06 -10.60 -5.12
CA ARG A 16 -6.34 -10.64 -4.39
C ARG A 16 -6.84 -9.26 -3.97
N ALA A 17 -6.05 -8.20 -4.15
CA ALA A 17 -6.43 -6.85 -3.78
C ALA A 17 -7.20 -6.15 -4.90
N ARG A 18 -8.24 -5.41 -4.51
CA ARG A 18 -8.97 -4.49 -5.39
C ARG A 18 -8.92 -3.12 -4.77
N ILE A 19 -8.23 -2.16 -5.37
CA ILE A 19 -8.09 -0.82 -4.79
C ILE A 19 -8.88 0.21 -5.58
N LEU A 20 -9.45 1.16 -4.86
CA LEU A 20 -9.99 2.40 -5.38
C LEU A 20 -8.84 3.29 -5.87
N TYR A 21 -9.04 3.90 -7.03
CA TYR A 21 -8.09 4.77 -7.70
C TYR A 21 -8.81 5.98 -8.29
N ILE A 22 -8.29 7.18 -8.02
CA ILE A 22 -8.82 8.42 -8.58
C ILE A 22 -7.89 8.88 -9.70
N GLU A 23 -8.43 8.99 -10.91
CA GLU A 23 -7.71 9.63 -12.00
C GLU A 23 -7.82 11.15 -11.91
N GLN A 24 -6.67 11.79 -11.92
CA GLN A 24 -6.49 13.23 -11.98
C GLN A 24 -5.87 13.59 -13.33
N LYS A 25 -6.60 14.39 -14.11
CA LYS A 25 -6.05 15.04 -15.31
C LYS A 25 -5.28 16.29 -14.89
N LEU A 26 -4.05 16.42 -15.37
CA LEU A 26 -3.23 17.61 -15.17
C LEU A 26 -3.72 18.73 -16.09
N ALA A 27 -3.81 19.94 -15.55
CA ALA A 27 -4.13 21.13 -16.35
C ALA A 27 -3.02 21.40 -17.37
N LYS A 28 -3.42 21.67 -18.62
CA LYS A 28 -2.53 22.08 -19.70
C LYS A 28 -2.42 23.60 -19.69
N ASP A 29 -1.22 24.13 -19.91
CA ASP A 29 -1.07 25.55 -20.24
C ASP A 29 -1.46 25.83 -21.70
N GLU A 30 -1.48 27.11 -22.08
CA GLU A 30 -1.86 27.57 -23.43
C GLU A 30 -1.02 26.93 -24.55
N GLN A 31 0.20 26.49 -24.22
CA GLN A 31 1.13 25.84 -25.14
C GLN A 31 1.04 24.31 -25.11
N GLY A 32 0.09 23.75 -24.34
CA GLY A 32 -0.14 22.32 -24.23
C GLY A 32 0.84 21.59 -23.32
N PHE A 33 1.59 22.28 -22.46
CA PHE A 33 2.48 21.66 -21.48
C PHE A 33 1.76 21.38 -20.17
N ILE A 34 2.21 20.34 -19.47
CA ILE A 34 1.77 19.98 -18.11
C ILE A 34 2.92 20.14 -17.11
N LYS A 35 2.56 20.44 -15.85
CA LYS A 35 3.51 20.52 -14.74
C LYS A 35 2.94 19.83 -13.50
N ALA A 36 3.48 18.66 -13.16
CA ALA A 36 3.22 18.03 -11.86
C ALA A 36 4.04 18.72 -10.76
N GLN A 37 3.57 18.66 -9.52
CA GLN A 37 4.27 19.22 -8.37
C GLN A 37 5.69 18.65 -8.26
N GLY A 38 6.68 19.53 -8.09
CA GLY A 38 8.11 19.14 -8.02
C GLY A 38 8.73 18.64 -9.33
N CYS A 39 8.01 18.62 -10.45
CA CYS A 39 8.51 18.14 -11.74
C CYS A 39 8.78 19.27 -12.75
N LYS A 40 9.69 19.03 -13.71
CA LYS A 40 9.90 19.89 -14.88
C LYS A 40 8.66 19.87 -15.79
N LYS A 41 8.41 20.98 -16.51
CA LYS A 41 7.38 21.05 -17.55
C LYS A 41 7.66 20.01 -18.64
N LYS A 42 6.61 19.37 -19.15
CA LYS A 42 6.68 18.40 -20.26
C LYS A 42 5.50 18.60 -21.19
N GLN A 43 5.68 18.33 -22.49
CA GLN A 43 4.58 18.32 -23.45
C GLN A 43 3.54 17.28 -23.01
N ALA A 44 2.26 17.65 -22.99
CA ALA A 44 1.21 16.71 -22.67
C ALA A 44 1.14 15.59 -23.73
N ASN A 45 0.93 14.36 -23.27
CA ASN A 45 0.58 13.20 -24.07
C ASN A 45 -0.40 12.34 -23.27
N GLU A 46 -1.04 11.38 -23.94
CA GLU A 46 -2.08 10.51 -23.34
C GLU A 46 -1.61 9.81 -22.06
N THR A 47 -0.33 9.44 -21.99
CA THR A 47 0.25 8.71 -20.84
C THR A 47 0.62 9.60 -19.66
N ASN A 48 0.88 10.89 -19.88
CA ASN A 48 1.43 11.78 -18.85
C ASN A 48 0.42 12.81 -18.35
N GLU A 49 -0.66 13.06 -19.10
CA GLU A 49 -1.70 14.03 -18.78
C GLU A 49 -2.70 13.50 -17.75
N THR A 50 -2.82 12.18 -17.60
CA THR A 50 -3.67 11.53 -16.60
C THR A 50 -2.79 10.78 -15.60
N ARG A 51 -2.94 11.09 -14.31
CA ARG A 51 -2.21 10.44 -13.21
C ARG A 51 -3.15 10.12 -12.06
N GLY A 52 -2.71 9.26 -11.15
CA GLY A 52 -3.45 9.01 -9.91
C GLY A 52 -3.36 10.21 -8.98
N ALA A 53 -4.45 10.54 -8.29
CA ALA A 53 -4.40 11.49 -7.17
C ALA A 53 -3.44 11.01 -6.07
N VAL A 54 -3.25 9.69 -5.96
CA VAL A 54 -2.26 9.02 -5.12
C VAL A 54 -1.48 8.03 -5.99
N PHE A 55 -0.19 7.85 -5.69
CA PHE A 55 0.72 7.09 -6.53
C PHE A 55 0.36 5.60 -6.64
N TYR A 56 0.32 5.11 -7.88
CA TYR A 56 0.25 3.69 -8.24
C TYR A 56 1.09 3.47 -9.50
N ASN A 57 1.84 2.36 -9.53
CA ASN A 57 2.63 1.98 -10.70
C ASN A 57 2.35 0.50 -11.06
N PRO A 58 1.74 0.22 -12.23
CA PRO A 58 1.46 -1.15 -12.67
C PRO A 58 2.73 -1.95 -12.94
N VAL A 59 3.82 -1.33 -13.40
CA VAL A 59 5.11 -2.01 -13.66
C VAL A 59 5.70 -2.66 -12.40
N GLN A 60 5.26 -2.22 -11.22
CA GLN A 60 5.75 -2.72 -9.92
C GLN A 60 4.98 -3.96 -9.41
N GLU A 61 4.09 -4.56 -10.21
CA GLU A 61 3.35 -5.78 -9.82
C GLU A 61 4.31 -6.92 -9.44
N PHE A 62 5.31 -7.18 -10.29
CA PHE A 62 6.33 -8.20 -10.04
C PHE A 62 7.13 -7.96 -8.74
N ASN A 63 7.45 -6.70 -8.43
CA ASN A 63 8.12 -6.35 -7.17
C ASN A 63 7.25 -6.69 -5.95
N ARG A 64 5.94 -6.44 -6.04
CA ARG A 64 4.97 -6.77 -4.99
C ARG A 64 4.80 -8.27 -4.83
N ASP A 65 4.78 -9.02 -5.93
CA ASP A 65 4.71 -10.49 -5.91
C ASP A 65 5.93 -11.12 -5.21
N ILE A 66 7.14 -10.67 -5.56
CA ILE A 66 8.37 -11.14 -4.90
C ILE A 66 8.33 -10.84 -3.40
N SER A 67 7.87 -9.65 -3.03
CA SER A 67 7.77 -9.25 -1.62
C SER A 67 6.84 -10.18 -0.84
N ILE A 68 5.68 -10.53 -1.41
CA ILE A 68 4.72 -11.45 -0.78
C ILE A 68 5.33 -12.85 -0.62
N ALA A 69 5.95 -13.38 -1.68
CA ALA A 69 6.59 -14.69 -1.63
C ALA A 69 7.69 -14.74 -0.55
N THR A 70 8.52 -13.70 -0.50
CA THR A 70 9.64 -13.59 0.43
C THR A 70 9.18 -13.47 1.89
N ILE A 71 8.19 -12.60 2.16
CA ILE A 71 7.68 -12.41 3.52
C ILE A 71 6.95 -13.66 4.01
N ARG A 72 6.19 -14.33 3.13
CA ARG A 72 5.52 -15.59 3.47
C ARG A 72 6.52 -16.66 3.88
N GLU A 73 7.57 -16.86 3.09
CA GLU A 73 8.62 -17.82 3.39
C GLU A 73 9.36 -17.45 4.68
N TYR A 74 9.72 -16.17 4.84
CA TYR A 74 10.35 -15.67 6.06
C TYR A 74 9.51 -15.94 7.30
N ALA A 75 8.19 -15.70 7.25
CA ALA A 75 7.29 -15.93 8.39
C ALA A 75 7.28 -17.40 8.81
N GLN A 76 7.28 -18.31 7.84
CA GLN A 76 7.32 -19.75 8.08
C GLN A 76 8.66 -20.17 8.70
N VAL A 77 9.78 -19.83 8.05
CA VAL A 77 11.12 -20.16 8.55
C VAL A 77 11.37 -19.56 9.94
N PHE A 78 10.93 -18.31 10.16
CA PHE A 78 11.06 -17.65 11.45
C PHE A 78 10.34 -18.41 12.57
N LYS A 79 9.12 -18.89 12.30
CA LYS A 79 8.35 -19.71 13.24
C LYS A 79 9.05 -21.03 13.53
N GLU A 80 9.45 -21.76 12.51
CA GLU A 80 10.15 -23.06 12.64
C GLU A 80 11.46 -22.92 13.45
N GLU A 81 12.26 -21.88 13.17
CA GLU A 81 13.49 -21.62 13.91
C GLU A 81 13.26 -21.28 15.39
N ARG A 82 12.21 -20.51 15.69
CA ARG A 82 11.85 -20.14 17.07
C ARG A 82 11.40 -21.38 17.84
N GLU A 83 10.55 -22.21 17.23
CA GLU A 83 10.05 -23.46 17.79
C GLU A 83 11.19 -24.45 18.05
N ALA A 84 12.12 -24.64 17.09
CA ALA A 84 13.31 -25.47 17.28
C ALA A 84 14.20 -24.99 18.43
N LYS A 85 14.27 -23.66 18.65
CA LYS A 85 14.99 -23.03 19.77
C LYS A 85 14.17 -22.99 21.07
N LYS A 86 12.97 -23.62 21.12
CA LYS A 86 12.01 -23.58 22.24
C LYS A 86 11.69 -22.16 22.71
N LYS A 87 11.70 -21.19 21.79
CA LYS A 87 11.31 -19.80 22.05
C LYS A 87 9.83 -19.62 21.76
N THR A 88 9.20 -18.75 22.51
CA THR A 88 7.79 -18.39 22.28
C THR A 88 7.64 -17.76 20.90
N VAL A 89 6.65 -18.23 20.16
CA VAL A 89 6.17 -17.62 18.92
C VAL A 89 4.82 -17.01 19.21
N ASP A 90 4.60 -15.80 18.71
CA ASP A 90 3.28 -15.20 18.77
C ASP A 90 2.32 -16.01 17.89
N PRO A 91 1.23 -16.58 18.45
CA PRO A 91 0.29 -17.38 17.68
C PRO A 91 -0.44 -16.56 16.60
N GLU A 92 -0.48 -15.24 16.71
CA GLU A 92 -1.03 -14.36 15.68
C GLU A 92 -0.05 -14.07 14.53
N GLY A 93 1.21 -14.46 14.70
CA GLY A 93 2.29 -14.39 13.71
C GLY A 93 3.05 -13.06 13.67
N ILE A 94 3.52 -12.65 12.49
CA ILE A 94 4.48 -11.54 12.34
C ILE A 94 3.79 -10.18 12.26
N SER A 95 4.51 -9.11 12.60
CA SER A 95 4.08 -7.73 12.36
C SER A 95 4.87 -7.10 11.21
N ILE A 96 4.21 -6.31 10.37
CA ILE A 96 4.80 -5.67 9.19
C ILE A 96 4.63 -4.16 9.29
N LEU A 97 5.66 -3.39 8.94
CA LEU A 97 5.61 -1.94 8.79
C LEU A 97 5.87 -1.56 7.32
N GLU A 98 4.91 -0.90 6.69
CA GLU A 98 5.05 -0.25 5.38
C GLU A 98 5.11 1.27 5.60
N SER A 99 6.32 1.82 5.57
CA SER A 99 6.56 3.24 5.88
C SER A 99 6.11 4.21 4.78
N LEU A 100 5.95 3.74 3.55
CA LEU A 100 5.57 4.52 2.36
C LEU A 100 4.54 3.74 1.53
N ALA A 101 3.30 3.74 1.99
CA ALA A 101 2.24 2.86 1.50
C ALA A 101 1.43 3.45 0.34
N ALA A 102 1.44 4.77 0.11
CA ALA A 102 0.67 5.45 -0.92
C ALA A 102 -0.81 5.01 -0.93
N THR A 103 -1.26 4.31 -1.98
CA THR A 103 -2.62 3.78 -2.09
C THR A 103 -2.94 2.65 -1.09
N GLY A 104 -1.94 2.09 -0.42
CA GLY A 104 -2.08 0.93 0.46
C GLY A 104 -2.10 -0.41 -0.27
N LEU A 105 -1.88 -0.45 -1.59
CA LEU A 105 -2.01 -1.69 -2.38
C LEU A 105 -1.21 -2.86 -1.81
N ARG A 106 0.07 -2.63 -1.51
CA ARG A 106 0.96 -3.67 -0.98
C ARG A 106 0.49 -4.11 0.41
N SER A 107 0.13 -3.18 1.29
CA SER A 107 -0.50 -3.48 2.58
C SER A 107 -1.77 -4.35 2.46
N VAL A 108 -2.68 -4.02 1.52
CA VAL A 108 -3.88 -4.83 1.27
C VAL A 108 -3.49 -6.24 0.81
N ARG A 109 -2.55 -6.35 -0.13
CA ARG A 109 -2.09 -7.66 -0.62
C ARG A 109 -1.45 -8.47 0.49
N TYR A 110 -0.59 -7.86 1.32
CA TYR A 110 0.01 -8.52 2.48
C TYR A 110 -1.07 -9.14 3.38
N LEU A 111 -2.07 -8.37 3.79
CA LEU A 111 -3.14 -8.84 4.67
C LEU A 111 -4.05 -9.90 4.05
N LYS A 112 -4.15 -9.98 2.71
CA LYS A 112 -5.01 -10.96 2.01
C LYS A 112 -4.27 -12.21 1.52
N GLU A 113 -2.96 -12.11 1.36
CA GLU A 113 -2.15 -13.12 0.68
C GLU A 113 -1.11 -13.76 1.61
N ILE A 114 -0.71 -13.12 2.72
CA ILE A 114 0.22 -13.69 3.69
C ILE A 114 -0.58 -14.18 4.91
N PRO A 115 -0.51 -15.48 5.26
CA PRO A 115 -1.15 -15.98 6.47
C PRO A 115 -0.44 -15.43 7.72
N ASP A 116 -1.15 -15.42 8.85
CA ASP A 116 -0.58 -15.14 10.17
C ASP A 116 0.16 -13.78 10.26
N ILE A 117 -0.46 -12.73 9.70
CA ILE A 117 -0.08 -11.36 10.05
C ILE A 117 -0.82 -10.97 11.34
N LYS A 118 -0.05 -10.70 12.39
CA LYS A 118 -0.57 -10.17 13.65
C LYS A 118 -1.10 -8.77 13.44
N LYS A 119 -0.24 -7.88 12.94
CA LYS A 119 -0.54 -6.46 12.74
C LYS A 119 0.26 -5.88 11.59
N LEU A 120 -0.39 -5.03 10.79
CA LEU A 120 0.24 -4.25 9.75
C LEU A 120 0.17 -2.76 10.12
N VAL A 121 1.31 -2.08 10.09
CA VAL A 121 1.39 -0.61 10.20
C VAL A 121 1.62 -0.06 8.80
N ALA A 122 0.76 0.83 8.33
CA ALA A 122 0.92 1.50 7.04
C ALA A 122 1.02 3.01 7.24
N ASN A 123 1.87 3.67 6.46
CA ASN A 123 2.11 5.09 6.59
C ASN A 123 2.27 5.77 5.26
N ASP A 124 1.84 7.02 5.19
CA ASP A 124 2.26 7.94 4.15
C ASP A 124 2.39 9.36 4.71
N LEU A 125 3.20 10.19 4.07
CA LEU A 125 3.32 11.60 4.45
C LEU A 125 2.10 12.41 3.97
N ASP A 126 1.50 12.02 2.86
CA ASP A 126 0.33 12.71 2.30
C ASP A 126 -0.96 12.25 3.02
N PRO A 127 -1.69 13.15 3.72
CA PRO A 127 -2.97 12.80 4.35
C PRO A 127 -3.99 12.26 3.35
N LYS A 128 -3.96 12.69 2.08
CA LYS A 128 -4.85 12.14 1.03
C LYS A 128 -4.53 10.70 0.70
N ALA A 129 -3.25 10.32 0.75
CA ALA A 129 -2.83 8.94 0.57
C ALA A 129 -3.34 8.07 1.73
N VAL A 130 -3.22 8.55 2.97
CA VAL A 130 -3.74 7.85 4.16
C VAL A 130 -5.26 7.72 4.14
N GLU A 131 -5.98 8.74 3.69
CA GLU A 131 -7.44 8.66 3.51
C GLU A 131 -7.81 7.60 2.48
N LEU A 132 -7.18 7.62 1.30
CA LEU A 132 -7.44 6.63 0.25
C LEU A 132 -7.06 5.21 0.69
N MET A 133 -5.95 5.06 1.41
CA MET A 133 -5.47 3.80 1.97
C MET A 133 -6.50 3.19 2.93
N ASN A 134 -7.08 3.99 3.83
CA ASN A 134 -8.14 3.54 4.72
C ASN A 134 -9.40 3.10 3.95
N ARG A 135 -9.82 3.87 2.94
CA ARG A 135 -10.92 3.47 2.05
C ARG A 135 -10.61 2.16 1.32
N ASN A 136 -9.35 1.93 0.94
CA ASN A 136 -8.91 0.69 0.30
C ASN A 136 -8.93 -0.51 1.25
N PHE A 137 -8.57 -0.34 2.51
CA PHE A 137 -8.73 -1.40 3.52
C PHE A 137 -10.21 -1.76 3.72
N GLU A 138 -11.08 -0.77 3.87
CA GLU A 138 -12.52 -0.98 3.98
C GLU A 138 -13.11 -1.65 2.71
N PHE A 139 -12.71 -1.19 1.54
CA PHE A 139 -13.16 -1.75 0.26
C PHE A 139 -12.72 -3.22 0.07
N ASN A 140 -11.68 -3.67 0.78
CA ASN A 140 -11.21 -5.05 0.77
C ASN A 140 -11.68 -5.89 1.97
N ASP A 141 -12.55 -5.36 2.83
CA ASP A 141 -13.05 -6.04 4.03
C ASP A 141 -11.92 -6.47 4.98
N ILE A 142 -10.87 -5.66 5.05
CA ILE A 142 -9.75 -5.91 5.97
C ILE A 142 -10.23 -5.65 7.41
N ASN A 143 -9.98 -6.60 8.30
CA ASN A 143 -10.30 -6.47 9.72
C ASN A 143 -9.58 -5.24 10.33
N PRO A 144 -10.29 -4.25 10.88
CA PRO A 144 -9.69 -3.06 11.50
C PRO A 144 -8.71 -3.37 12.65
N ALA A 145 -8.85 -4.51 13.32
CA ALA A 145 -7.90 -4.93 14.37
C ALA A 145 -6.52 -5.34 13.81
N LYS A 146 -6.43 -5.64 12.51
CA LYS A 146 -5.21 -6.12 11.85
C LYS A 146 -4.33 -5.01 11.30
N PHE A 147 -4.78 -3.76 11.27
CA PHE A 147 -3.97 -2.67 10.74
C PHE A 147 -4.03 -1.38 11.55
N GLN A 148 -3.03 -0.52 11.36
CA GLN A 148 -3.02 0.84 11.86
C GLN A 148 -2.37 1.76 10.81
N THR A 149 -3.02 2.87 10.50
CA THR A 149 -2.50 3.85 9.55
C THR A 149 -1.95 5.09 10.25
N PHE A 150 -0.90 5.68 9.70
CA PHE A 150 -0.33 6.94 10.17
C PHE A 150 -0.14 7.93 9.04
N THR A 151 -0.31 9.22 9.36
CA THR A 151 0.15 10.33 8.53
C THR A 151 1.40 10.91 9.18
N SER A 152 2.57 10.42 8.78
CA SER A 152 3.83 10.77 9.45
C SER A 152 5.02 10.67 8.50
N ASP A 153 6.10 11.33 8.87
CA ASP A 153 7.39 11.10 8.22
C ASP A 153 7.83 9.64 8.42
N ALA A 154 8.33 9.03 7.34
CA ALA A 154 8.68 7.62 7.31
C ALA A 154 9.84 7.28 8.27
N VAL A 155 10.83 8.17 8.39
CA VAL A 155 12.00 7.97 9.26
C VAL A 155 11.58 8.10 10.72
N ALA A 156 10.82 9.15 11.05
CA ALA A 156 10.28 9.35 12.38
C ALA A 156 9.45 8.14 12.85
N LEU A 157 8.53 7.66 12.00
CA LEU A 157 7.70 6.51 12.33
C LEU A 157 8.52 5.21 12.50
N THR A 158 9.47 4.96 11.61
CA THR A 158 10.32 3.76 11.69
C THR A 158 11.13 3.75 12.99
N ASN A 159 11.66 4.91 13.41
CA ASN A 159 12.38 5.03 14.68
C ASN A 159 11.46 4.80 15.89
N GLN A 160 10.21 5.28 15.83
CA GLN A 160 9.23 5.06 16.88
C GLN A 160 8.94 3.55 17.09
N PHE A 161 8.76 2.79 16.01
CA PHE A 161 8.46 1.36 16.09
C PHE A 161 9.69 0.47 16.30
N ARG A 162 10.90 0.98 16.06
CA ARG A 162 12.14 0.27 16.41
C ARG A 162 12.40 0.23 17.92
N ALA A 163 11.89 1.20 18.67
CA ALA A 163 12.12 1.32 20.10
C ALA A 163 11.11 0.53 20.97
N GLN A 164 10.18 -0.18 20.35
CA GLN A 164 9.14 -1.02 20.99
C GLN A 164 9.53 -2.50 20.91
#